data_AF-G2E878-F1
#
_entry.id   AF-G2E878-F1
#
_cell.length_a   1.000
_cell.length_b   1.000
_cell.length_c   1.000
_cell.angle_alpha   90.00
_cell.angle_beta   90.00
_cell.angle_gamma   90.00
#
_symmetry.space_group_name_H-M   'P 1'
#
loop_
_entity.id
_entity.type
_entity.pdbx_description
1 polymer ?
#
loop_
_entity_poly.entity_id
_entity_poly.type
_entity_poly.pdbx_seq_one_letter_code
_entity_poly.pdbx_strand_id
1 'polypeptide(L)' 'ASLPELLLGLTEYFAFYNGERPHQSLGYLTPDAVYRSGNGGGAKIVDRFGETTLGQRQTAAIEVASTT' A
#
# COMPACT_ATOMS: atom_id res chain seq x y z
N ALA A 1 -3.84 -27.55 -9.30
CA ALA A 1 -3.18 -26.50 -8.51
C ALA A 1 -1.69 -26.74 -8.55
N SER A 2 -1.00 -26.02 -9.43
CA SER A 2 0.45 -25.96 -9.52
C SER A 2 0.99 -24.71 -8.79
N LEU A 3 2.29 -24.65 -8.50
CA LEU A 3 2.90 -23.43 -7.93
C LEU A 3 2.71 -22.19 -8.82
N PRO A 4 2.86 -22.26 -10.16
CA PRO A 4 2.57 -21.12 -11.04
C PRO A 4 1.12 -20.63 -10.95
N GLU A 5 0.14 -21.54 -10.94
CA GLU A 5 -1.28 -21.18 -10.79
C GLU A 5 -1.56 -20.48 -9.45
N LEU A 6 -0.92 -20.95 -8.37
CA LEU A 6 -1.04 -20.32 -7.06
C LEU A 6 -0.47 -18.90 -7.06
N LEU A 7 0.71 -18.70 -7.64
CA LEU A 7 1.34 -17.39 -7.72
C LEU A 7 0.47 -16.41 -8.52
N LEU A 8 -0.04 -16.83 -9.68
CA LEU A 8 -0.92 -16.01 -10.51
C LEU A 8 -2.17 -15.58 -9.73
N GLY A 9 -2.86 -16.53 -9.09
CA GLY A 9 -4.07 -16.24 -8.32
C GLY A 9 -3.80 -15.32 -7.12
N LEU A 10 -2.67 -15.47 -6.42
CA LEU A 10 -2.28 -14.56 -5.33
C LEU A 10 -1.95 -13.16 -5.85
N THR A 11 -1.26 -13.05 -6.98
CA THR A 11 -0.95 -11.76 -7.61
C THR A 11 -2.24 -11.03 -7.99
N GLU A 12 -3.18 -11.70 -8.65
CA GLU A 12 -4.49 -11.14 -9.01
C GLU A 12 -5.29 -10.73 -7.76
N TYR A 13 -5.32 -11.61 -6.75
CA TYR A 13 -6.04 -11.35 -5.52
C TYR A 13 -5.50 -10.13 -4.77
N PHE A 14 -4.19 -9.98 -4.64
CA PHE A 14 -3.62 -8.82 -3.93
C PHE A 14 -3.83 -7.51 -4.68
N ALA A 15 -3.79 -7.52 -6.02
CA ALA A 15 -4.12 -6.34 -6.82
C ALA A 15 -5.57 -5.88 -6.56
N PHE A 16 -6.53 -6.81 -6.63
CA PHE A 16 -7.94 -6.55 -6.34
C PHE A 16 -8.17 -6.10 -4.89
N TYR A 17 -7.60 -6.81 -3.92
CA TYR A 17 -7.77 -6.51 -2.50
C TYR A 17 -7.27 -5.11 -2.14
N ASN A 18 -6.10 -4.73 -2.66
CA ASN A 18 -5.49 -3.45 -2.34
C ASN A 18 -6.14 -2.28 -3.10
N GLY A 19 -6.47 -2.48 -4.38
CA GLY A 19 -6.89 -1.42 -5.28
C GLY A 19 -8.40 -1.20 -5.38
N GLU A 20 -9.19 -2.27 -5.29
CA GLU A 20 -10.61 -2.24 -5.68
C GLU A 20 -11.56 -2.51 -4.51
N ARG A 21 -11.17 -3.36 -3.55
CA ARG A 21 -12.07 -3.79 -2.48
C ARG A 21 -12.17 -2.75 -1.36
N PRO A 22 -13.34 -2.13 -1.11
CA PRO A 22 -13.55 -1.27 0.05
C PRO A 22 -13.66 -2.08 1.33
N HIS A 23 -13.04 -1.60 2.40
CA HIS A 23 -13.00 -2.27 3.71
C HIS A 23 -13.69 -1.43 4.79
N GLN A 24 -14.67 -2.00 5.48
CA GLN A 24 -15.42 -1.31 6.54
C GLN A 24 -14.49 -0.78 7.66
N SER A 25 -13.47 -1.55 8.05
CA SER A 25 -12.46 -1.13 9.03
C SER A 25 -11.62 0.08 8.59
N LEU A 26 -11.63 0.39 7.29
CA LEU A 26 -10.95 1.53 6.68
C LEU A 26 -11.93 2.65 6.30
N GLY A 27 -13.14 2.66 6.88
CA GLY A 27 -14.17 3.64 6.52
C GLY A 27 -14.67 3.49 5.08
N TYR A 28 -14.72 2.25 4.59
CA TYR A 28 -15.08 1.90 3.22
C TYR A 28 -14.10 2.41 2.14
N LEU A 29 -12.87 2.74 2.53
CA LEU A 29 -11.77 2.99 1.61
C LEU A 29 -11.02 1.69 1.28
N THR A 30 -10.22 1.75 0.22
CA THR A 30 -9.29 0.66 -0.16
C THR A 30 -7.97 0.81 0.61
N PRO A 31 -7.23 -0.29 0.84
CA PRO A 31 -5.91 -0.23 1.47
C PRO A 31 -4.97 0.76 0.79
N ASP A 32 -4.97 0.80 -0.54
CA ASP A 32 -4.21 1.75 -1.35
C ASP A 32 -4.54 3.22 -1.03
N ALA A 33 -5.82 3.56 -0.89
CA ALA A 33 -6.26 4.92 -0.60
C ALA A 33 -5.80 5.38 0.81
N VAL A 34 -5.90 4.48 1.79
CA VAL A 34 -5.42 4.75 3.16
C VAL A 34 -3.90 4.89 3.19
N TYR A 35 -3.18 4.02 2.50
CA TYR A 35 -1.71 4.07 2.43
C TYR A 35 -1.22 5.38 1.78
N ARG A 36 -1.79 5.76 0.63
CA ARG A 36 -1.42 7.00 -0.07
C ARG A 36 -1.72 8.26 0.74
N SER A 37 -2.87 8.28 1.44
CA SER A 37 -3.27 9.45 2.23
C SER A 37 -2.56 9.52 3.59
N GLY A 38 -2.04 8.40 4.10
CA GLY A 38 -1.55 8.29 5.48
C GLY A 38 -2.64 8.46 6.54
N ASN A 39 -3.92 8.41 6.14
CA ASN A 39 -5.08 8.62 7.00
C ASN A 39 -5.95 7.36 7.02
N GLY A 40 -6.19 6.81 8.21
CA GLY A 40 -6.99 5.60 8.40
C GLY A 40 -6.18 4.40 8.90
N GLY A 41 -6.78 3.22 8.96
CA GLY A 41 -6.10 1.98 9.37
C GLY A 41 -5.84 1.81 10.87
N GLY A 42 -6.30 2.73 11.72
CA GLY A 42 -6.24 2.63 13.19
C GLY A 42 -4.82 2.75 13.79
N ALA A 43 -3.78 2.86 12.97
CA ALA A 43 -2.40 2.99 13.42
C ALA A 43 -2.05 4.46 13.67
N LYS A 44 -1.86 4.84 14.93
CA LYS A 44 -1.28 6.14 15.28
C LYS A 44 0.25 6.05 15.19
N ILE A 45 0.83 6.57 14.11
CA ILE A 45 2.30 6.68 13.98
C ILE A 45 2.75 7.86 14.84
N VAL A 46 3.12 7.58 16.08
CA VAL A 46 3.75 8.56 16.96
C VAL A 46 5.18 8.80 16.50
N ASP A 47 5.49 10.05 16.16
CA ASP A 47 6.88 10.48 16.03
C ASP A 47 7.49 10.55 17.43
N ARG A 48 8.13 9.46 17.83
CA ARG A 48 8.81 9.34 19.12
C ARG A 48 10.16 10.08 19.12
N PHE A 49 10.70 10.41 17.94
CA PHE A 49 12.02 10.97 17.76
C PHE A 49 11.91 12.24 16.92
N GLY A 50 11.20 13.24 17.45
CA GLY A 50 11.09 14.52 16.80
C GLY A 50 12.46 15.19 16.70
N GLU A 51 13.07 15.15 15.51
CA GLU A 51 13.56 16.34 14.80
C GLU A 51 14.14 16.01 13.40
N THR A 52 13.45 16.54 12.39
CA THR A 52 13.97 17.23 11.20
C THR A 52 15.12 16.60 10.41
N THR A 53 14.86 15.47 9.77
CA THR A 53 15.12 15.37 8.33
C THR A 53 14.05 14.46 7.78
N LEU A 54 13.09 15.01 7.02
CA LEU A 54 12.00 14.25 6.43
C LEU A 54 12.62 13.23 5.47
N GLY A 55 12.94 12.03 5.96
CA GLY A 55 13.27 10.90 5.13
C GLY A 55 12.10 10.75 4.17
N GLN A 56 12.37 10.97 2.88
CA GLN A 56 11.35 10.97 1.85
C GLN A 56 10.48 9.73 2.07
N ARG A 57 9.17 9.90 2.24
CA ARG A 57 8.24 8.79 2.10
C ARG A 57 8.39 8.29 0.67
N GLN A 58 9.30 7.34 0.46
CA GLN A 58 9.50 6.74 -0.84
C GLN A 58 8.27 5.90 -1.11
N THR A 59 7.49 6.38 -2.07
CA THR A 59 6.40 5.64 -2.70
C THR A 59 6.95 4.29 -3.14
N ALA A 60 6.36 3.18 -2.69
CA ALA A 60 6.80 1.84 -3.09
C ALA A 60 6.61 1.57 -4.61
N ALA A 61 5.87 2.44 -5.29
CA ALA A 61 5.82 2.53 -6.75
C ALA A 61 6.74 3.66 -7.23
N ILE A 62 8.05 3.41 -7.29
CA ILE A 62 8.92 4.14 -8.22
C ILE A 62 8.93 3.31 -9.49
N GLU A 63 8.15 3.77 -10.45
CA GLU A 63 8.17 3.28 -11.83
C GLU A 63 9.58 3.46 -12.38
N VAL A 64 10.18 2.35 -12.84
CA VAL A 64 11.44 2.36 -13.59
C VAL A 64 11.15 2.96 -14.97
N ALA A 65 11.03 4.29 -15.02
CA ALA A 65 10.92 5.05 -16.24
C ALA A 65 12.06 6.06 -16.30
N SER A 66 13.19 5.62 -16.86
CA SER A 66 14.07 6.38 -17.76
C SER A 66 15.44 5.72 -17.82
N THR A 67 15.62 4.82 -18.78
CA THR A 67 16.94 4.53 -19.35
C THR A 67 16.83 4.90 -20.82
N THR A 68 17.33 6.08 -21.16
CA THR A 68 17.71 6.50 -22.51
C THR A 68 19.12 7.03 -22.42
#